data_AF-A0AAV9ZTV1-F1
#
_entry.id   AF-A0AAV9ZTV1-F1
#
_cell.length_a   1.000
_cell.length_b   1.000
_cell.length_c   1.000
_cell.angle_alpha   90.00
_cell.angle_beta   90.00
_cell.angle_gamma   90.00
#
_symmetry.space_group_name_H-M   'P 1'
#
loop_
_entity.id
_entity.type
_entity.pdbx_description
1 polymer ?
#
loop_
_entity_poly.entity_id
_entity_poly.type
_entity_poly.pdbx_seq_one_letter_code
_entity_poly.pdbx_strand_id
1 'polypeptide(L)'
;SPNLQTTFKSRCRRGLEHLDPSSREACHKPARGLLSKYCSDWCGFDNVKQRLHTFAASGGNTDLFWDNVKHAQKPEAVVLSHDPLGSVTLRAQSANKLEPPRAALAEVQRHRSAIARNDALFLRKCLLKLAIDRASQISQCGFDGRLCWDDEFVADRGSAIIEGY
;
A
#
# COMPACT_ATOMS: atom_id res chain seq x y z
N SER A 1 23.38 -22.02 8.62
CA SER A 1 23.98 -20.73 8.20
C SER A 1 22.94 -19.92 7.44
N PRO A 2 22.74 -18.63 7.73
CA PRO A 2 21.87 -17.79 6.91
C PRO A 2 22.49 -17.65 5.50
N ASN A 3 21.69 -17.89 4.47
CA ASN A 3 22.06 -17.74 3.06
C ASN A 3 21.88 -16.25 2.69
N LEU A 4 22.94 -15.46 2.87
CA LEU A 4 22.92 -14.04 2.54
C LEU A 4 23.09 -13.86 1.03
N GLN A 5 22.05 -13.34 0.36
CA GLN A 5 22.09 -12.97 -1.05
C GLN A 5 22.20 -11.46 -1.20
N THR A 6 23.07 -11.00 -2.09
CA THR A 6 23.16 -9.58 -2.45
C THR A 6 22.06 -9.23 -3.44
N THR A 7 21.23 -8.24 -3.09
CA THR A 7 20.21 -7.70 -4.00
C THR A 7 20.67 -6.36 -4.55
N PHE A 8 20.68 -6.22 -5.86
CA PHE A 8 21.03 -4.96 -6.53
C PHE A 8 19.78 -4.19 -6.95
N LYS A 9 19.81 -2.86 -6.81
CA LYS A 9 18.75 -2.00 -7.34
C LYS A 9 18.86 -1.92 -8.86
N SER A 10 17.73 -2.01 -9.56
CA SER A 10 17.71 -1.79 -11.01
C SER A 10 18.14 -0.37 -11.35
N ARG A 11 19.03 -0.23 -12.34
CA ARG A 11 19.48 1.07 -12.86
C ARG A 11 18.35 1.78 -13.63
N CYS A 12 18.38 3.12 -13.65
CA CYS A 12 17.46 3.95 -14.42
C CYS A 12 17.45 3.57 -15.91
N ARG A 13 16.25 3.35 -16.47
CA ARG A 13 16.05 2.96 -17.88
C ARG A 13 16.63 3.96 -18.88
N ARG A 14 16.59 5.27 -18.60
CA ARG A 14 17.22 6.30 -19.44
C ARG A 14 18.73 6.08 -19.60
N GLY A 15 19.39 5.59 -18.56
CA GLY A 15 20.82 5.26 -18.64
C GLY A 15 21.09 3.94 -19.36
N LEU A 16 20.19 2.95 -19.20
CA LEU A 16 20.29 1.67 -19.89
C LEU A 16 20.03 1.79 -21.40
N GLU A 17 19.15 2.71 -21.81
CA GLU A 17 18.80 2.99 -23.21
C GLU A 17 19.62 4.16 -23.80
N HIS A 18 20.66 4.62 -23.11
CA HIS A 18 21.60 5.60 -23.67
C HIS A 18 22.40 4.97 -24.82
N LEU A 19 22.83 5.78 -25.80
CA LEU A 19 23.64 5.28 -26.94
C LEU A 19 24.90 4.56 -26.49
N ASP A 20 25.53 5.08 -25.43
CA ASP A 20 26.58 4.41 -24.68
C ASP A 20 26.16 4.30 -23.20
N PRO A 21 25.62 3.15 -22.75
CA PRO A 21 25.18 2.96 -21.38
C PRO A 21 26.31 3.03 -20.33
N SER A 22 27.57 2.85 -20.74
CA SER A 22 28.72 2.86 -19.84
C SER A 22 29.34 4.25 -19.68
N SER A 23 29.05 5.16 -20.61
CA SER A 23 29.50 6.56 -20.59
C SER A 23 29.09 7.32 -19.32
N ARG A 24 29.78 8.43 -19.03
CA ARG A 24 29.47 9.29 -17.86
C ARG A 24 28.19 10.11 -18.08
N GLU A 25 27.78 10.27 -19.34
CA GLU A 25 26.60 10.97 -19.80
C GLU A 25 25.32 10.15 -19.56
N ALA A 26 25.44 8.83 -19.51
CA ALA A 26 24.34 7.93 -19.18
C ALA A 26 23.93 8.05 -17.69
N CYS A 27 22.64 7.86 -17.40
CA CYS A 27 22.16 7.90 -16.02
C CYS A 27 22.56 6.64 -15.24
N HIS A 28 23.38 6.74 -14.21
CA HIS A 28 23.80 5.61 -13.35
C HIS A 28 22.98 5.49 -12.05
N LYS A 29 22.01 6.37 -11.83
CA LYS A 29 21.18 6.34 -10.62
C LYS A 29 20.24 5.13 -10.62
N PRO A 30 19.95 4.55 -9.44
CA PRO A 30 18.94 3.49 -9.33
C PRO A 30 17.56 4.06 -9.68
N ALA A 31 16.72 3.23 -10.30
CA ALA A 31 15.31 3.55 -10.52
C ALA A 31 14.55 3.62 -9.18
N ARG A 32 13.41 4.32 -9.13
CA ARG A 32 12.57 4.45 -7.92
C ARG A 32 11.81 3.16 -7.54
N GLY A 33 12.24 2.00 -8.05
CA GLY A 33 11.73 0.69 -7.69
C GLY A 33 10.57 0.21 -8.56
N LEU A 34 9.71 -0.63 -8.00
CA LEU A 34 8.66 -1.36 -8.72
C LEU A 34 7.77 -0.46 -9.59
N LEU A 35 7.38 0.71 -9.07
CA LEU A 35 6.40 1.58 -9.75
C LEU A 35 7.03 2.47 -10.83
N SER A 36 8.35 2.60 -10.89
CA SER A 36 9.00 3.50 -11.84
C SER A 36 10.33 2.96 -12.34
N LYS A 37 10.47 2.95 -13.66
CA LYS A 37 11.68 2.51 -14.35
C LYS A 37 12.77 3.60 -14.38
N TYR A 38 12.49 4.76 -13.81
CA TYR A 38 13.34 5.96 -13.85
C TYR A 38 13.69 6.42 -12.43
N CYS A 39 14.86 7.07 -12.30
CA CYS A 39 15.29 7.65 -11.03
C CYS A 39 14.59 8.98 -10.71
N SER A 40 14.05 9.65 -11.73
CA SER A 40 13.31 10.91 -11.62
C SER A 40 12.34 11.05 -12.78
N ASP A 41 11.36 11.95 -12.64
CA ASP A 41 10.40 12.26 -13.71
C ASP A 41 11.10 12.88 -14.91
N TRP A 42 12.10 13.74 -14.69
CA TRP A 42 12.97 14.29 -15.74
C TRP A 42 13.68 13.22 -16.57
N CYS A 43 14.25 12.19 -15.92
CA CYS A 43 14.86 11.07 -16.65
C CYS A 43 13.83 10.26 -17.45
N GLY A 44 12.58 10.17 -16.95
CA GLY A 44 11.47 9.58 -17.71
C GLY A 44 11.11 10.39 -18.94
N PHE A 45 10.95 11.71 -18.77
CA PHE A 45 10.64 12.64 -19.86
C PHE A 45 11.70 12.63 -20.96
N ASP A 46 12.98 12.76 -20.57
CA ASP A 46 14.11 12.73 -21.51
C ASP A 46 14.14 11.44 -22.34
N ASN A 47 13.90 10.30 -21.69
CA ASN A 47 13.88 9.00 -22.37
C ASN A 47 12.71 8.91 -23.36
N VAL A 48 11.51 9.39 -22.98
CA VAL A 48 10.36 9.45 -23.89
C VAL A 48 10.65 10.38 -25.08
N LYS A 49 11.22 11.56 -24.82
CA LYS A 49 11.60 12.52 -25.86
C LYS A 49 12.59 11.91 -26.84
N GLN A 50 13.65 11.26 -26.36
CA GLN A 50 14.64 10.58 -27.20
C GLN A 50 13.98 9.49 -28.06
N ARG A 51 13.12 8.66 -27.47
CA ARG A 51 12.39 7.61 -28.21
C ARG A 51 11.47 8.18 -29.30
N LEU A 52 10.81 9.31 -29.03
CA LEU A 52 9.98 9.99 -30.01
C LEU A 52 10.84 10.54 -31.17
N HIS A 53 12.00 11.13 -30.87
CA HIS A 53 12.94 11.57 -31.90
C HIS A 53 13.44 10.41 -32.75
N THR A 54 13.82 9.28 -32.13
CA THR A 54 14.23 8.08 -32.86
C THR A 54 13.11 7.53 -33.74
N PHE A 55 11.86 7.49 -33.22
CA PHE A 55 10.69 7.05 -33.97
C PHE A 55 10.43 7.94 -35.21
N ALA A 56 10.49 9.26 -35.04
CA ALA A 56 10.34 10.20 -36.15
C ALA A 56 11.48 10.04 -37.18
N ALA A 57 12.72 9.92 -36.70
CA ALA A 57 13.89 9.72 -37.57
C ALA A 57 13.86 8.39 -38.34
N SER A 58 13.21 7.35 -37.81
CA SER A 58 12.99 6.07 -38.51
C SER A 58 11.81 6.09 -39.49
N GLY A 59 11.23 7.26 -39.80
CA GLY A 59 10.09 7.38 -40.71
C GLY A 59 8.73 7.11 -40.06
N GLY A 60 8.66 7.14 -38.73
CA GLY A 60 7.41 6.98 -38.00
C GLY A 60 6.45 8.16 -38.22
N ASN A 61 5.17 7.87 -38.44
CA ASN A 61 4.14 8.89 -38.58
C ASN A 61 3.81 9.51 -37.21
N THR A 62 4.30 10.72 -36.94
CA THR A 62 4.09 11.45 -35.69
C THR A 62 2.64 11.87 -35.49
N ASP A 63 1.91 12.17 -36.56
CA ASP A 63 0.52 12.62 -36.47
C ASP A 63 -0.40 11.48 -36.03
N LEU A 64 -0.22 10.30 -36.65
CA LEU A 64 -0.91 9.08 -36.25
C LEU A 64 -0.54 8.66 -34.83
N PHE A 65 0.73 8.82 -34.44
CA PHE A 65 1.17 8.57 -33.07
C PHE A 65 0.41 9.47 -32.08
N TRP A 66 0.36 10.78 -32.34
CA TRP A 66 -0.35 11.72 -31.47
C TRP A 66 -1.84 11.48 -31.43
N ASP A 67 -2.44 11.09 -32.55
CA ASP A 67 -3.85 10.72 -32.60
C ASP A 67 -4.17 9.52 -31.71
N ASN A 68 -3.33 8.48 -31.77
CA ASN A 68 -3.43 7.33 -30.87
C ASN A 68 -3.25 7.72 -29.39
N VAL A 69 -2.33 8.64 -29.09
CA VAL A 69 -2.09 9.10 -27.70
C VAL A 69 -3.30 9.85 -27.14
N LYS A 70 -4.01 10.66 -27.95
CA LYS A 70 -5.21 11.39 -27.50
C LYS A 70 -6.31 10.45 -27.00
N HIS A 71 -6.41 9.27 -27.58
CA HIS A 71 -7.41 8.26 -27.24
C HIS A 71 -6.89 7.19 -26.26
N ALA A 72 -5.63 7.27 -25.86
CA ALA A 72 -5.04 6.31 -24.93
C ALA A 72 -5.65 6.47 -23.53
N GLN A 73 -6.30 5.41 -23.04
CA GLN A 73 -6.84 5.39 -21.69
C GLN A 73 -5.74 5.15 -20.66
N LYS A 74 -5.69 5.99 -19.62
CA LYS A 74 -4.80 5.79 -18.47
C LYS A 74 -5.30 4.56 -17.68
N PRO A 75 -4.42 3.63 -17.26
CA PRO A 75 -4.81 2.60 -16.32
C PRO A 75 -5.20 3.25 -14.98
N GLU A 76 -6.37 2.88 -14.47
CA GLU A 76 -6.89 3.43 -13.20
C GLU A 76 -6.15 2.88 -11.99
N ALA A 77 -5.65 1.65 -12.10
CA ALA A 77 -4.89 0.99 -11.05
C ALA A 77 -3.79 0.09 -11.60
N VAL A 78 -2.78 -0.15 -10.77
CA VAL A 78 -1.75 -1.16 -10.98
C VAL A 78 -1.86 -2.19 -9.87
N VAL A 79 -2.12 -3.44 -10.23
CA VAL A 79 -2.19 -4.54 -9.26
C VAL A 79 -0.80 -5.15 -9.09
N LEU A 80 -0.39 -5.25 -7.83
CA LEU A 80 0.82 -5.94 -7.38
C LEU A 80 0.42 -7.36 -6.98
N SER A 81 0.86 -8.35 -7.75
CA SER A 81 0.69 -9.76 -7.40
C SER A 81 2.00 -10.31 -6.86
N HIS A 82 1.94 -10.90 -5.67
CA HIS A 82 3.05 -11.65 -5.08
C HIS A 82 2.87 -13.13 -5.41
N ASP A 83 3.85 -13.72 -6.10
CA ASP A 83 3.91 -15.17 -6.22
C ASP A 83 4.41 -15.80 -4.90
N PRO A 84 4.09 -17.08 -4.63
CA PRO A 84 4.57 -17.80 -3.45
C PRO A 84 6.11 -17.82 -3.31
N LEU A 85 6.83 -17.58 -4.42
CA LEU A 85 8.29 -17.51 -4.50
C LEU A 85 8.84 -16.08 -4.27
N GLY A 86 7.99 -15.10 -3.93
CA GLY A 86 8.38 -13.72 -3.63
C GLY A 86 8.54 -12.81 -4.85
N SER A 87 8.28 -13.29 -6.06
CA SER A 87 8.27 -12.44 -7.26
C SER A 87 7.08 -11.48 -7.25
N VAL A 88 7.32 -10.22 -7.63
CA VAL A 88 6.29 -9.19 -7.74
C VAL A 88 6.01 -8.91 -9.20
N THR A 89 4.77 -9.18 -9.63
CA THR A 89 4.32 -8.87 -10.98
C THR A 89 3.38 -7.66 -10.97
N LEU A 90 3.67 -6.68 -11.82
CA LEU A 90 2.84 -5.49 -12.00
C LEU A 90 1.91 -5.70 -13.20
N ARG A 91 0.61 -5.62 -12.98
CA ARG A 91 -0.38 -5.60 -14.08
C ARG A 91 -1.19 -4.31 -14.03
N ALA A 92 -1.12 -3.54 -15.12
CA ALA A 92 -2.03 -2.43 -15.35
C ALA A 92 -3.45 -2.98 -15.59
N GLN A 93 -4.43 -2.50 -14.83
CA GLN A 93 -5.83 -2.82 -15.09
C GLN A 93 -6.52 -1.62 -15.74
N SER A 94 -7.27 -1.89 -16.82
CA SER A 94 -8.19 -0.89 -17.37
C SER A 94 -9.41 -0.77 -16.48
N ALA A 95 -10.02 0.42 -16.46
CA ALA A 95 -11.25 0.73 -15.73
C ALA A 95 -12.34 -0.36 -15.91
N ASN A 96 -12.48 -0.85 -17.14
CA ASN A 96 -13.49 -1.84 -17.52
C ASN A 96 -13.28 -3.26 -16.95
N LYS A 97 -12.17 -3.53 -16.24
CA LYS A 97 -11.90 -4.82 -15.57
C LYS A 97 -11.87 -4.73 -14.05
N LEU A 98 -11.96 -3.52 -13.49
CA LEU A 98 -12.17 -3.32 -12.07
C LEU A 98 -13.67 -3.41 -11.80
N GLU A 99 -14.24 -4.61 -11.93
CA GLU A 99 -15.45 -4.91 -11.16
C GLU A 99 -15.05 -4.69 -9.70
N PRO A 100 -15.62 -3.68 -9.01
CA PRO A 100 -15.29 -3.48 -7.62
C PRO A 100 -15.77 -4.75 -6.93
N PRO A 101 -14.92 -5.52 -6.22
CA PRO A 101 -15.43 -6.64 -5.47
C PRO A 101 -16.08 -6.02 -4.23
N ARG A 102 -17.22 -5.33 -4.43
CA ARG A 102 -18.07 -4.76 -3.38
C ARG A 102 -18.40 -5.86 -2.37
N ALA A 103 -18.54 -7.10 -2.84
CA ALA A 103 -18.66 -8.28 -2.02
C ALA A 103 -17.41 -8.55 -1.15
N ALA A 104 -16.20 -8.49 -1.71
CA ALA A 104 -14.97 -8.70 -0.92
C ALA A 104 -14.70 -7.53 0.04
N LEU A 105 -14.98 -6.29 -0.36
CA LEU A 105 -14.88 -5.13 0.53
C LEU A 105 -15.92 -5.21 1.66
N ALA A 106 -17.16 -5.59 1.36
CA ALA A 106 -18.19 -5.83 2.36
C ALA A 106 -17.81 -6.98 3.30
N GLU A 107 -17.18 -8.04 2.79
CA GLU A 107 -16.66 -9.13 3.62
C GLU A 107 -15.56 -8.66 4.58
N VAL A 108 -14.58 -7.90 4.06
CA VAL A 108 -13.52 -7.32 4.88
C VAL A 108 -14.09 -6.36 5.93
N GLN A 109 -15.08 -5.54 5.57
CA GLN A 109 -15.77 -4.65 6.50
C GLN A 109 -16.52 -5.44 7.58
N ARG A 110 -17.24 -6.50 7.23
CA ARG A 110 -17.91 -7.41 8.19
C ARG A 110 -16.92 -8.03 9.16
N HIS A 111 -15.78 -8.53 8.67
CA HIS A 111 -14.73 -9.09 9.51
C HIS A 111 -14.12 -8.05 10.46
N ARG A 112 -13.85 -6.83 9.97
CA ARG A 112 -13.36 -5.74 10.83
C ARG A 112 -14.35 -5.37 11.94
N SER A 113 -15.63 -5.27 11.62
CA SER A 113 -16.68 -5.00 12.61
C SER A 113 -16.89 -6.16 13.59
N ALA A 114 -16.60 -7.40 13.20
CA ALA A 114 -16.60 -8.54 14.13
C ALA A 114 -15.40 -8.50 15.09
N ILE A 115 -14.20 -8.19 14.58
CA ILE A 115 -12.98 -8.08 15.39
C ILE A 115 -13.09 -6.92 16.39
N ALA A 116 -13.54 -5.73 15.97
CA ALA A 116 -13.70 -4.58 16.86
C ALA A 116 -14.66 -4.87 18.04
N ARG A 117 -15.70 -5.68 17.81
CA ARG A 117 -16.59 -6.16 18.90
C ARG A 117 -15.87 -7.08 19.88
N ASN A 118 -14.95 -7.92 19.42
CA ASN A 118 -14.16 -8.78 20.30
C ASN A 118 -13.22 -7.96 21.20
N ASP A 119 -12.64 -6.87 20.68
CA ASP A 119 -11.79 -5.97 21.46
C ASP A 119 -12.60 -5.28 22.58
N ALA A 120 -13.80 -4.78 22.27
CA ALA A 120 -14.69 -4.20 23.28
C ALA A 120 -15.09 -5.22 24.38
N LEU A 121 -15.39 -6.47 23.99
CA LEU A 121 -15.69 -7.55 24.94
C LEU A 121 -14.49 -7.91 25.82
N PHE A 122 -13.28 -7.93 25.26
CA PHE A 122 -12.05 -8.16 26.01
C PHE A 122 -11.83 -7.06 27.05
N LEU A 123 -11.99 -5.80 26.66
CA LEU A 123 -11.86 -4.64 27.56
C LEU A 123 -12.93 -4.66 28.66
N ARG A 124 -14.19 -5.03 28.35
CA ARG A 124 -15.23 -5.24 29.37
C ARG A 124 -14.85 -6.32 30.39
N LYS A 125 -14.30 -7.44 29.93
CA LYS A 125 -13.83 -8.51 30.81
C LYS A 125 -12.74 -8.02 31.77
N CYS A 126 -11.80 -7.22 31.26
CA CYS A 126 -10.75 -6.60 32.07
C CYS A 126 -11.31 -5.59 33.08
N LEU A 127 -12.22 -4.71 32.67
CA LEU A 127 -12.90 -3.75 33.57
C LEU A 127 -13.68 -4.46 34.67
N LEU A 128 -14.38 -5.55 34.34
CA LEU A 128 -15.10 -6.36 35.32
C LEU A 128 -14.14 -6.99 36.35
N LYS A 129 -13.02 -7.54 35.89
CA LYS A 129 -11.99 -8.09 36.79
C LYS A 129 -11.42 -7.02 37.72
N LEU A 130 -11.09 -5.85 37.18
CA LEU A 130 -10.60 -4.71 37.97
C LEU A 130 -11.63 -4.26 39.02
N ALA A 131 -12.91 -4.18 38.65
CA ALA A 131 -13.99 -3.81 39.57
C ALA A 131 -14.13 -4.82 40.72
N ILE A 132 -14.05 -6.13 40.41
CA ILE A 132 -14.09 -7.21 41.41
C ILE A 132 -12.90 -7.11 42.38
N ASP A 133 -11.68 -6.90 41.85
CA ASP A 133 -10.47 -6.83 42.67
C ASP A 133 -10.53 -5.62 43.62
N ARG A 134 -10.99 -4.48 43.14
CA ARG A 134 -11.17 -3.26 43.95
C ARG A 134 -12.26 -3.43 45.00
N ALA A 135 -13.40 -4.00 44.63
CA ALA A 135 -14.50 -4.27 45.56
C ALA A 135 -14.07 -5.21 46.69
N SER A 136 -13.17 -6.16 46.41
CA SER A 136 -12.63 -7.09 47.40
C SER A 136 -11.73 -6.44 48.45
N GLN A 137 -11.25 -5.21 48.21
CA GLN A 137 -10.35 -4.46 49.09
C GLN A 137 -11.06 -3.41 49.95
N ILE A 138 -12.38 -3.20 49.77
CA ILE A 138 -13.15 -2.19 50.50
C ILE A 138 -14.35 -2.82 51.21
N SER A 139 -14.69 -2.30 52.39
CA SER A 139 -15.82 -2.78 53.20
C SER A 139 -17.17 -2.14 52.83
N GLN A 140 -17.17 -1.24 51.85
CA GLN A 140 -18.36 -0.55 51.34
C GLN A 140 -18.81 -1.12 49.98
N CYS A 141 -19.90 -0.57 49.43
CA CYS A 141 -20.39 -0.92 48.10
C CYS A 141 -19.30 -0.69 47.04
N GLY A 142 -18.76 -1.78 46.46
CA GLY A 142 -17.70 -1.75 45.44
C GLY A 142 -18.19 -1.50 44.02
N PHE A 143 -19.23 -0.67 43.86
CA PHE A 143 -19.76 -0.33 42.56
C PHE A 143 -18.75 0.48 41.74
N ASP A 144 -18.60 0.09 40.47
CA ASP A 144 -17.74 0.78 39.51
C ASP A 144 -18.58 1.32 38.36
N GLY A 145 -18.75 2.65 38.32
CA GLY A 145 -19.58 3.33 37.31
C GLY A 145 -19.11 3.12 35.87
N ARG A 146 -17.86 2.66 35.66
CA ARG A 146 -17.33 2.35 34.33
C ARG A 146 -17.97 1.11 33.72
N LEU A 147 -18.59 0.24 34.52
CA LEU A 147 -19.35 -0.91 34.02
C LEU A 147 -20.62 -0.50 33.26
N CYS A 148 -21.07 0.74 33.43
CA CYS A 148 -22.24 1.30 32.73
C CYS A 148 -21.90 1.93 31.38
N TRP A 149 -20.63 1.92 30.95
CA TRP A 149 -20.26 2.42 29.63
C TRP A 149 -20.81 1.54 28.52
N ASP A 150 -21.15 2.16 27.39
CA ASP A 150 -21.51 1.46 26.17
C ASP A 150 -20.25 0.91 25.46
N ASP A 151 -20.48 0.03 24.49
CA ASP A 151 -19.39 -0.67 23.80
C ASP A 151 -18.54 0.27 22.94
N GLU A 152 -19.11 1.37 22.46
CA GLU A 152 -18.40 2.38 21.65
C GLU A 152 -17.40 3.15 22.52
N PHE A 153 -17.82 3.59 23.70
CA PHE A 153 -16.99 4.27 24.68
C PHE A 153 -15.90 3.34 25.24
N VAL A 154 -16.22 2.07 25.49
CA VAL A 154 -15.24 1.07 25.91
C VAL A 154 -14.21 0.80 24.81
N ALA A 155 -14.62 0.74 23.54
CA ALA A 155 -13.70 0.55 22.42
C ALA A 155 -12.76 1.75 22.20
N ASP A 156 -13.26 2.98 22.38
CA ASP A 156 -12.46 4.21 22.19
C ASP A 156 -11.47 4.44 23.34
N ARG A 157 -11.90 4.23 24.60
CA ARG A 157 -11.14 4.68 25.78
C ARG A 157 -10.80 3.59 26.78
N GLY A 158 -11.28 2.37 26.59
CA GLY A 158 -11.11 1.28 27.55
C GLY A 158 -9.66 0.89 27.80
N SER A 159 -8.82 0.81 26.75
CA SER A 159 -7.41 0.38 26.88
C SER A 159 -6.61 1.34 27.75
N ALA A 160 -6.69 2.65 27.48
CA ALA A 160 -5.98 3.68 28.23
C ALA A 160 -6.36 3.72 29.72
N ILE A 161 -7.60 3.33 30.03
CA ILE A 161 -8.11 3.33 31.41
C ILE A 161 -7.73 2.05 32.14
N ILE A 162 -7.64 0.91 31.44
CA ILE A 162 -7.15 -0.35 32.03
C ILE A 162 -5.64 -0.29 32.28
N GLU A 163 -4.87 0.27 31.35
CA GLU A 163 -3.40 0.37 31.45
C GLU A 163 -2.92 1.36 32.52
N GLY A 164 -3.81 2.24 33.01
CA GLY A 164 -3.50 3.21 34.07
C GLY A 164 -3.59 2.65 35.50
N TYR A 165 -3.89 1.36 35.67
CA TYR A 165 -3.98 0.64 36.96
C TYR A 165 -3.04 -0.56 37.00
#